data_AF-A0A0Q4BAN3-F1
#
_entry.id   AF-A0A0Q4BAN3-F1
#
_cell.length_a   1.000
_cell.length_b   1.000
_cell.length_c   1.000
_cell.angle_alpha   90.00
_cell.angle_beta   90.00
_cell.angle_gamma   90.00
#
_symmetry.space_group_name_H-M   'P 1'
#
loop_
_entity.id
_entity.type
_entity.pdbx_description
1 polymer ?
#
loop_
_entity_poly.entity_id
_entity_poly.type
_entity_poly.pdbx_seq_one_letter_code
_entity_poly.pdbx_strand_id
1 'polypeptide(L)'
;MVVKEKRGRRRYIAFRVDPALRRDDLRRALAAGSVIQCSEGWAIVRCAPSETSVVAESLRSAYPETVSLATSGTLKTLRERYPDLERTRPPKKRT
;
A
#
# COMPACT_ATOMS: atom_id res chain seq x y z
N MET A 1 6.08 -27.05 13.10
CA MET A 1 5.54 -25.96 12.25
C MET A 1 5.00 -24.88 13.17
N VAL A 2 5.73 -23.77 13.38
CA VAL A 2 5.29 -22.71 14.30
C VAL A 2 4.19 -21.90 13.60
N VAL A 3 2.94 -22.15 13.97
CA VAL A 3 1.83 -21.26 13.63
C VAL A 3 2.17 -19.91 14.25
N LYS A 4 2.57 -18.93 13.42
CA LYS A 4 2.73 -17.54 13.85
C LYS A 4 1.34 -17.00 14.18
N GLU A 5 0.82 -17.38 15.34
CA GLU A 5 -0.56 -17.16 15.73
C GLU A 5 -0.81 -15.73 16.23
N LYS A 6 0.23 -15.00 16.66
CA LYS A 6 0.04 -13.67 17.30
C LYS A 6 1.05 -12.57 16.97
N ARG A 7 1.86 -12.66 15.90
CA ARG A 7 2.61 -11.48 15.42
C ARG A 7 1.77 -10.81 14.34
N GLY A 8 1.07 -9.73 14.71
CA GLY A 8 0.08 -9.00 13.91
C GLY A 8 0.23 -9.22 12.40
N ARG A 9 -0.66 -10.04 11.84
CA ARG A 9 -0.65 -10.32 10.40
C ARG A 9 -0.80 -8.98 9.70
N ARG A 10 0.05 -8.73 8.71
CA ARG A 10 0.03 -7.51 7.90
C ARG A 10 -0.27 -7.87 6.46
N ARG A 11 -1.02 -7.00 5.81
CA ARG A 11 -1.22 -7.02 4.37
C ARG A 11 -0.63 -5.76 3.77
N TYR A 12 -0.20 -5.91 2.52
CA TYR A 12 0.24 -4.82 1.68
C TYR A 12 -0.69 -4.81 0.48
N ILE A 13 -1.20 -3.64 0.15
CA ILE A 13 -2.07 -3.43 -0.99
C ILE A 13 -1.33 -2.50 -1.96
N ALA A 14 -1.19 -2.94 -3.21
CA ALA A 14 -0.67 -2.11 -4.29
C ALA A 14 -1.82 -1.37 -4.97
N PHE A 15 -1.60 -0.10 -5.24
CA PHE A 15 -2.55 0.77 -5.92
C PHE A 15 -1.90 1.45 -7.12
N ARG A 16 -2.70 1.66 -8.17
CA ARG A 16 -2.46 2.70 -9.16
C ARG A 16 -3.18 3.96 -8.70
N VAL A 17 -2.46 5.07 -8.67
CA VAL A 17 -2.95 6.38 -8.22
C VAL A 17 -2.58 7.44 -9.24
N ASP A 18 -3.18 8.62 -9.15
CA ASP A 18 -2.75 9.78 -9.92
C ASP A 18 -1.26 10.09 -9.62
N PRO A 19 -0.39 10.28 -10.64
CA PRO A 19 1.00 10.69 -10.45
C PRO A 19 1.20 12.02 -9.70
N ALA A 20 0.19 12.90 -9.67
CA ALA A 20 0.19 14.13 -8.89
C ALA A 20 -0.02 13.89 -7.39
N LEU A 21 -0.58 12.75 -6.98
CA LEU A 21 -0.79 12.46 -5.57
C LEU A 21 0.53 12.27 -4.83
N ARG A 22 0.59 12.82 -3.62
CA ARG A 22 1.71 12.70 -2.72
C ARG A 22 1.35 11.76 -1.57
N ARG A 23 2.40 11.31 -0.89
CA ARG A 23 2.28 10.40 0.25
C ARG A 23 1.38 10.97 1.35
N ASP A 24 1.43 12.28 1.58
CA ASP A 24 0.65 12.92 2.64
C ASP A 24 -0.83 13.06 2.29
N ASP A 25 -1.16 13.19 1.01
CA ASP A 25 -2.55 13.17 0.52
C ASP A 25 -3.18 11.79 0.79
N LEU A 26 -2.49 10.72 0.40
CA LEU A 26 -2.93 9.36 0.70
C LEU A 26 -3.02 9.09 2.20
N ARG A 27 -2.11 9.63 3.01
CA ARG A 27 -2.18 9.48 4.48
C ARG A 27 -3.41 10.15 5.06
N ARG A 28 -3.81 11.32 4.55
CA ARG A 28 -5.02 12.04 5.01
C ARG A 28 -6.30 11.32 4.59
N ALA A 29 -6.29 10.66 3.43
CA ALA A 29 -7.45 9.93 2.92
C ALA A 29 -7.67 8.57 3.61
N LEU A 30 -6.63 7.97 4.21
CA LEU A 30 -6.75 6.65 4.82
C LEU A 30 -7.42 6.71 6.19
N ALA A 31 -8.52 5.94 6.34
CA ALA A 31 -9.13 5.70 7.65
C ALA A 31 -8.32 4.74 8.53
N ALA A 32 -7.47 3.89 7.92
CA ALA A 32 -6.64 2.92 8.61
C ALA A 32 -5.35 2.60 7.82
N GLY A 33 -4.40 1.96 8.49
CA GLY A 33 -3.15 1.51 7.87
C GLY A 33 -2.09 2.60 7.71
N SER A 34 -1.10 2.33 6.85
CA SER A 34 0.08 3.19 6.69
C SER A 34 0.59 3.14 5.26
N VAL A 35 0.70 4.30 4.62
CA VAL A 35 1.33 4.44 3.30
C VAL A 35 2.82 4.10 3.43
N ILE A 36 3.27 3.11 2.68
CA ILE A 36 4.68 2.67 2.60
C ILE A 36 5.41 3.40 1.48
N GLN A 37 4.73 3.55 0.34
CA GLN A 37 5.25 4.13 -0.90
C GLN A 37 4.14 4.89 -1.63
N CYS A 38 4.49 6.02 -2.25
CA CYS A 38 3.64 6.81 -3.12
C CYS A 38 4.59 7.57 -4.07
N SER A 39 4.65 7.17 -5.33
CA SER A 39 5.60 7.70 -6.32
C SER A 39 5.21 7.28 -7.73
N GLU A 40 5.33 8.20 -8.70
CA GLU A 40 5.09 7.95 -10.14
C GLU A 40 3.79 7.21 -10.46
N GLY A 41 2.69 7.59 -9.78
CA GLY A 41 1.37 7.00 -9.96
C GLY A 41 1.20 5.61 -9.33
N TRP A 42 2.12 5.20 -8.46
CA TRP A 42 2.05 3.95 -7.72
C TRP A 42 2.02 4.21 -6.23
N ALA A 43 1.25 3.40 -5.52
CA ALA A 43 1.25 3.43 -4.06
C ALA A 43 1.24 2.02 -3.45
N ILE A 44 1.81 1.91 -2.26
CA ILE A 44 1.68 0.72 -1.42
C ILE A 44 1.19 1.14 -0.05
N VAL A 45 0.10 0.56 0.41
CA VAL A 45 -0.42 0.74 1.77
C VAL A 45 -0.27 -0.56 2.55
N ARG A 46 0.20 -0.46 3.79
CA ARG A 46 0.25 -1.55 4.76
C ARG A 46 -0.93 -1.45 5.71
N CYS A 47 -1.63 -2.54 5.95
CA CYS A 47 -2.78 -2.60 6.87
C CYS A 47 -2.88 -3.95 7.58
N ALA A 48 -3.80 -4.08 8.53
CA ALA A 48 -4.21 -5.39 9.03
C ALA A 48 -5.07 -6.12 7.97
N PRO A 49 -5.13 -7.48 7.98
CA PRO A 49 -6.00 -8.23 7.08
C PRO A 49 -7.47 -7.81 7.15
N SER A 50 -7.97 -7.49 8.35
CA SER A 50 -9.34 -7.03 8.58
C SER A 50 -9.62 -5.65 7.99
N GLU A 51 -8.59 -4.83 7.77
CA GLU A 51 -8.71 -3.46 7.28
C GLU A 51 -8.55 -3.37 5.75
N THR A 52 -8.32 -4.49 5.06
CA THR A 52 -8.01 -4.49 3.62
C THR A 52 -9.10 -3.79 2.81
N SER A 53 -10.38 -4.10 3.09
CA SER A 53 -11.51 -3.48 2.40
C SER A 53 -11.69 -2.01 2.77
N VAL A 54 -11.51 -1.66 4.04
CA VAL A 54 -11.61 -0.27 4.53
C VAL A 54 -10.58 0.61 3.83
N VAL A 55 -9.33 0.17 3.74
CA VAL A 55 -8.25 0.90 3.07
C VAL A 55 -8.54 1.10 1.58
N ALA A 56 -9.03 0.07 0.89
CA ALA A 56 -9.36 0.16 -0.52
C ALA A 56 -10.52 1.15 -0.75
N GLU A 57 -11.56 1.08 0.09
CA GLU A 57 -12.73 1.94 -0.03
C GLU A 57 -12.39 3.40 0.32
N SER A 58 -11.61 3.65 1.38
CA SER A 58 -11.16 5.00 1.74
C SER A 58 -10.44 5.70 0.60
N LEU A 59 -9.51 5.00 -0.08
CA LEU A 59 -8.80 5.58 -1.21
C LEU A 59 -9.68 5.78 -2.44
N ARG A 60 -10.59 4.83 -2.72
CA ARG A 60 -11.53 4.96 -3.84
C ARG A 60 -12.53 6.10 -3.64
N SER A 61 -13.01 6.27 -2.41
CA SER A 61 -13.94 7.36 -2.04
C SER A 61 -13.26 8.73 -2.13
N ALA A 62 -12.01 8.85 -1.68
CA ALA A 62 -11.26 10.10 -1.74
C ALA A 62 -10.75 10.42 -3.16
N TYR A 63 -10.37 9.39 -3.91
CA TYR A 63 -9.75 9.50 -5.23
C TYR A 63 -10.35 8.43 -6.17
N PRO A 64 -11.43 8.74 -6.90
CA PRO A 64 -12.15 7.79 -7.75
C PRO A 64 -11.28 7.09 -8.81
N GLU A 65 -10.23 7.76 -9.28
CA GLU A 65 -9.26 7.24 -10.25
C GLU A 65 -8.28 6.20 -9.66
N THR A 66 -8.31 5.98 -8.34
CA THR A 66 -7.43 5.02 -7.67
C THR A 66 -7.91 3.59 -7.87
N VAL A 67 -7.02 2.72 -8.33
CA VAL A 67 -7.31 1.31 -8.58
C VAL A 67 -6.48 0.41 -7.66
N SER A 68 -7.14 -0.44 -6.88
CA SER A 68 -6.48 -1.50 -6.11
C SER A 68 -6.08 -2.65 -7.04
N LEU A 69 -4.80 -3.01 -7.07
CA LEU A 69 -4.24 -3.97 -8.02
C LEU A 69 -4.03 -5.35 -7.41
N ALA A 70 -3.45 -5.43 -6.21
CA ALA A 70 -3.26 -6.70 -5.51
C ALA A 70 -3.01 -6.50 -4.02
N THR A 71 -3.36 -7.54 -3.26
CA THR A 71 -3.01 -7.65 -1.84
C THR A 71 -2.04 -8.80 -1.61
N SER A 72 -1.04 -8.60 -0.76
CA SER A 72 -0.03 -9.62 -0.41
C SER A 72 0.33 -9.57 1.07
N GLY A 73 0.85 -10.68 1.61
CA GLY A 73 1.48 -10.70 2.94
C GLY A 73 2.89 -10.10 2.97
N THR A 74 3.54 -9.91 1.81
CA THR A 74 4.90 -9.37 1.73
C THR A 74 5.03 -8.30 0.64
N LEU A 75 5.91 -7.32 0.89
CA LEU A 75 6.28 -6.31 -0.11
C LEU A 75 7.03 -6.93 -1.30
N LYS A 76 7.88 -7.93 -1.04
CA LYS A 76 8.67 -8.63 -2.06
C LYS A 76 7.76 -9.19 -3.16
N THR A 77 6.72 -9.94 -2.78
CA THR A 77 5.76 -10.49 -3.74
C THR A 77 5.02 -9.42 -4.55
N LEU A 78 4.72 -8.25 -3.96
CA LEU A 78 4.09 -7.16 -4.73
C LEU A 78 5.05 -6.56 -5.75
N ARG A 79 6.33 -6.39 -5.40
CA ARG A 79 7.36 -5.82 -6.28
C ARG A 79 7.79 -6.77 -7.37
N GLU A 80 7.83 -8.07 -7.09
CA GLU A 80 8.02 -9.09 -8.11
C GLU A 80 6.85 -9.10 -9.10
N ARG A 81 5.62 -8.90 -8.63
CA ARG A 81 4.44 -8.81 -9.49
C ARG A 81 4.38 -7.50 -10.29
N TYR A 82 4.79 -6.39 -9.68
CA TYR A 82 4.76 -5.05 -10.28
C TYR A 82 6.15 -4.41 -10.18
N PRO A 83 7.03 -4.63 -11.18
CA PRO A 83 8.41 -4.14 -11.16
C PRO A 83 8.54 -2.62 -10.99
N ASP A 84 7.57 -1.85 -11.47
CA ASP A 84 7.53 -0.40 -11.26
C ASP A 84 7.47 -0.02 -9.78
N LEU A 85 6.91 -0.86 -8.91
CA LEU A 85 6.95 -0.63 -7.46
C LEU A 85 8.37 -0.73 -6.89
N GLU A 86 9.25 -1.51 -7.50
CA GLU A 86 10.67 -1.52 -7.11
C GLU A 86 11.42 -0.35 -7.74
N ARG A 87 11.13 -0.02 -9.02
CA ARG A 87 11.76 1.12 -9.72
C ARG A 87 11.48 2.45 -9.02
N THR A 88 10.24 2.66 -8.60
CA THR A 88 9.75 3.91 -7.99
C THR A 88 9.93 3.91 -6.48
N ARG A 89 10.63 2.92 -5.93
CA ARG A 89 10.81 2.77 -4.50
C ARG A 89 11.51 4.02 -3.92
N PRO A 90 10.95 4.65 -2.87
CA PRO A 90 11.61 5.79 -2.25
C PRO A 90 12.95 5.35 -1.64
N PRO A 91 13.98 6.20 -1.70
CA PRO A 91 15.27 5.90 -1.11
C PRO A 91 15.11 5.59 0.38
N LYS A 92 15.84 4.58 0.86
CA LYS A 92 15.83 4.22 2.28
C LYS A 92 16.43 5.40 3.04
N LYS A 93 15.61 6.13 3.82
CA LYS A 93 16.12 7.15 4.75
C LYS A 93 17.11 6.43 5.69
N ARG A 94 18.39 6.77 5.58
CA ARG A 94 19.40 6.42 6.58
C ARG A 94 19.19 7.41 7.72
N THR A 95 18.49 6.97 8.76
CA THR A 95 18.63 7.53 10.12
C THR A 95 19.91 7.01 10.73
#